data_AF-A0A0H3PJR7-F1
#
_entry.id   AF-A0A0H3PJR7-F1
#
_cell.length_a   1.000
_cell.length_b   1.000
_cell.length_c   1.000
_cell.angle_alpha   90.00
_cell.angle_beta   90.00
_cell.angle_gamma   90.00
#
_symmetry.space_group_name_H-M   'P 1'
#
loop_
_entity.id
_entity.type
_entity.pdbx_description
1 polymer ?
#
loop_
_entity_poly.entity_id
_entity_poly.type
_entity_poly.pdbx_seq_one_letter_code
_entity_poly.pdbx_strand_id
1 'polypeptide(L)'
;MRDLVRSGKVFLYAEYIGDDFVEFGENIGLNKNVIIQKLIPEITQEKEKVEQIYSQSFMPQPHIDCVLKTYRKRLTLLNVLNEPEL
;
A
#
# COMPACT_ATOMS: atom_id res chain seq x y z
N MET A 1 8.78 15.83 -6.94
CA MET A 1 9.38 14.57 -6.43
C MET A 1 9.51 14.81 -4.95
N ARG A 2 8.64 14.21 -4.12
CA ARG A 2 8.50 14.59 -2.70
C ARG A 2 9.83 14.34 -2.00
N ASP A 3 10.29 15.35 -1.28
CA ASP A 3 11.51 15.33 -0.49
C ASP A 3 11.54 14.05 0.35
N LEU A 4 12.52 13.19 0.07
CA LEU A 4 12.92 11.99 0.82
C LEU A 4 13.43 12.34 2.24
N VAL A 5 12.98 13.47 2.78
CA VAL A 5 13.50 14.11 3.97
C VAL A 5 12.30 14.61 4.76
N ARG A 6 11.54 13.69 5.37
CA ARG A 6 10.89 14.03 6.64
C ARG A 6 12.02 14.20 7.66
N SER A 7 12.33 15.44 8.03
CA SER A 7 13.21 15.75 9.17
C SER A 7 14.64 15.17 9.13
N GLY A 8 15.22 14.90 7.96
CA GLY A 8 16.59 14.36 7.84
C GLY A 8 16.71 12.83 7.81
N LYS A 9 15.59 12.09 7.84
CA LYS A 9 15.60 10.61 7.89
C LYS A 9 15.53 9.98 6.50
N VAL A 10 16.33 8.92 6.30
CA VAL A 10 16.33 8.07 5.12
C VAL A 10 15.37 6.91 5.36
N PHE A 11 14.42 6.73 4.45
CA PHE A 11 13.41 5.66 4.52
C PHE A 11 13.85 4.47 3.67
N LEU A 12 13.59 3.26 4.17
CA LEU A 12 13.95 1.97 3.57
C LEU A 12 13.13 1.68 2.30
N TYR A 13 11.86 2.05 2.32
CA TYR A 13 10.90 1.91 1.25
C TYR A 13 10.71 3.30 0.62
N ALA A 14 11.35 3.55 -0.52
CA ALA A 14 11.18 4.79 -1.29
C ALA A 14 9.78 4.88 -1.98
N GLU A 15 8.75 4.36 -1.33
CA GLU A 15 7.39 4.12 -1.80
C GLU A 15 6.42 4.25 -0.63
N TYR A 16 5.18 4.71 -0.88
CA TYR A 16 4.19 4.82 0.20
C TYR A 16 3.88 3.45 0.83
N ILE A 17 3.97 3.40 2.16
CA ILE A 17 3.66 2.24 3.00
C ILE A 17 2.44 2.49 3.90
N GLY A 18 2.00 1.48 4.65
CA GLY A 18 0.89 1.58 5.59
C GLY A 18 1.03 2.73 6.59
N ASP A 19 2.23 2.95 7.12
CA ASP A 19 2.52 4.04 8.06
C ASP A 19 2.23 5.43 7.48
N ASP A 20 2.56 5.67 6.21
CA ASP A 20 2.24 6.93 5.53
C ASP A 20 0.72 7.19 5.46
N PHE A 21 -0.07 6.14 5.28
CA PHE A 21 -1.53 6.26 5.25
C PHE A 21 -2.10 6.50 6.64
N VAL A 22 -1.48 5.96 7.69
CA VAL A 22 -1.84 6.26 9.08
C VAL A 22 -1.55 7.73 9.38
N GLU A 23 -0.33 8.21 9.11
CA GLU A 23 0.04 9.61 9.34
C GLU A 23 -0.85 10.57 8.54
N PHE A 24 -1.08 10.29 7.25
CA PHE A 24 -1.97 11.10 6.43
C PHE A 24 -3.39 11.12 6.99
N GLY A 25 -3.92 9.95 7.37
CA GLY A 25 -5.27 9.82 7.90
C GLY A 25 -5.47 10.59 9.20
N GLU A 26 -4.53 10.49 10.14
CA GLU A 26 -4.58 11.25 11.39
C GLU A 26 -4.58 12.76 11.15
N ASN A 27 -3.76 13.23 10.19
CA ASN A 27 -3.70 14.65 9.82
C ASN A 27 -4.98 15.21 9.18
N ILE A 28 -5.87 14.35 8.66
CA ILE A 28 -7.18 14.75 8.13
C ILE A 28 -8.34 14.40 9.08
N GLY A 29 -8.03 13.96 10.31
CA GLY A 29 -9.03 13.68 11.35
C GLY A 29 -9.57 12.25 11.39
N LEU A 30 -8.93 11.29 10.70
CA LEU A 30 -9.26 9.87 10.83
C LEU A 30 -8.59 9.26 12.07
N ASN A 31 -9.30 8.34 12.72
CA ASN A 31 -8.74 7.57 13.81
C ASN A 31 -7.80 6.48 13.26
N LYS A 32 -6.55 6.43 13.75
CA LYS A 32 -5.56 5.43 13.33
C LYS A 32 -6.06 3.98 13.44
N ASN A 33 -6.86 3.66 14.45
CA ASN A 33 -7.39 2.31 14.65
C ASN A 33 -8.39 1.95 13.54
N VAL A 34 -9.14 2.92 12.99
CA VAL A 34 -10.00 2.68 11.82
C VAL A 34 -9.15 2.31 10.61
N ILE A 35 -8.01 2.97 10.42
CA ILE A 35 -7.11 2.69 9.30
C ILE A 35 -6.50 1.30 9.44
N ILE A 36 -5.89 1.02 10.61
CA ILE A 36 -5.14 -0.22 10.89
C ILE A 36 -6.05 -1.43 11.03
N GLN A 37 -7.18 -1.30 11.73
CA GLN A 37 -8.02 -2.46 12.10
C GLN A 37 -9.20 -2.67 11.15
N LYS A 38 -9.52 -1.70 10.29
CA LYS A 38 -10.64 -1.79 9.36
C LYS A 38 -10.22 -1.59 7.91
N LEU A 39 -9.72 -0.41 7.54
CA LEU A 39 -9.48 -0.08 6.13
C LEU A 39 -8.40 -0.96 5.48
N ILE A 40 -7.23 -1.10 6.12
CA ILE A 40 -6.14 -1.93 5.59
C ILE A 40 -6.56 -3.42 5.51
N PRO A 41 -7.19 -4.01 6.55
CA PRO A 41 -7.73 -5.36 6.47
C PRO A 41 -8.79 -5.54 5.37
N GLU A 42 -9.75 -4.62 5.24
CA GLU A 42 -10.80 -4.69 4.20
C GLU A 42 -10.17 -4.66 2.79
N ILE A 43 -9.22 -3.76 2.54
CA ILE A 43 -8.49 -3.71 1.25
C ILE A 43 -7.73 -5.02 1.00
N THR A 44 -7.12 -5.60 2.05
CA THR A 44 -6.36 -6.85 1.94
C THR A 44 -7.26 -8.05 1.68
N GLN A 45 -8.48 -8.08 2.23
CA GLN A 45 -9.46 -9.14 2.02
C GLN A 45 -9.96 -9.20 0.57
N GLU A 46 -10.03 -8.07 -0.12
CA GLU A 46 -10.44 -8.02 -1.54
C GLU A 46 -9.38 -8.57 -2.51
N LYS A 47 -8.21 -9.01 -2.01
CA LYS A 47 -7.09 -9.50 -2.82
C LYS A 47 -7.51 -10.52 -3.88
N GLU A 48 -8.17 -11.60 -3.47
CA GLU A 48 -8.52 -12.70 -4.37
C GLU A 48 -9.43 -12.24 -5.50
N LYS A 49 -10.43 -11.41 -5.17
CA LYS A 49 -11.36 -10.85 -6.14
C LYS A 49 -10.66 -9.93 -7.13
N VAL A 50 -9.75 -9.06 -6.69
CA VAL A 50 -8.97 -8.18 -7.57
C VAL A 50 -8.06 -9.00 -8.49
N GLU A 51 -7.37 -10.01 -7.95
CA GLU A 51 -6.52 -10.88 -8.76
C GLU A 51 -7.33 -11.68 -9.80
N GLN A 52 -8.53 -12.13 -9.43
CA GLN A 52 -9.46 -12.78 -10.35
C GLN A 52 -9.90 -11.85 -11.49
N ILE A 53 -10.28 -10.60 -11.18
CA ILE A 53 -10.71 -9.63 -12.19
C ILE A 53 -9.61 -9.38 -13.22
N TYR A 54 -8.36 -9.17 -12.79
CA TYR A 54 -7.26 -8.92 -13.72
C TYR A 54 -6.88 -10.17 -14.52
N SER A 55 -6.85 -11.35 -13.89
CA SER A 55 -6.52 -12.60 -14.59
C SER A 55 -7.54 -13.01 -15.64
N GLN A 56 -8.80 -12.58 -15.50
CA GLN A 56 -9.89 -12.85 -16.44
C GLN A 56 -10.17 -11.67 -17.39
N SER A 57 -9.38 -10.60 -17.34
CA SER A 57 -9.55 -9.44 -18.20
C SER A 57 -9.13 -9.72 -19.65
N PHE A 58 -9.53 -8.83 -20.56
CA PHE A 58 -9.11 -8.88 -21.97
C PHE A 58 -7.70 -8.29 -22.21
N MET A 59 -6.91 -8.07 -21.15
CA MET A 59 -5.56 -7.54 -21.28
C MET A 59 -4.59 -8.60 -21.84
N PRO A 60 -3.56 -8.20 -22.60
CA PRO A 60 -2.48 -9.12 -22.96
C PRO A 60 -1.81 -9.71 -21.72
N GLN A 61 -1.41 -10.98 -21.77
CA GLN A 61 -0.80 -11.68 -20.63
C GLN A 61 0.36 -10.90 -19.97
N PRO A 62 1.29 -10.27 -20.72
CA PRO A 62 2.38 -9.50 -20.09
C PRO A 62 1.88 -8.33 -19.23
N HIS A 63 0.74 -7.73 -19.60
CA HIS A 63 0.16 -6.63 -18.84
C HIS A 63 -0.56 -7.14 -17.59
N ILE A 64 -1.25 -8.29 -17.68
CA ILE A 64 -1.83 -8.97 -16.53
C ILE A 64 -0.74 -9.26 -15.50
N ASP A 65 0.37 -9.87 -15.94
CA ASP A 65 1.48 -10.22 -15.05
C ASP A 65 2.09 -8.99 -14.38
N CYS A 66 2.27 -7.90 -15.12
CA CYS A 66 2.78 -6.64 -14.60
C CYS A 66 1.86 -6.02 -13.54
N VAL A 67 0.56 -5.98 -13.80
CA VAL A 67 -0.43 -5.44 -12.87
C VAL A 67 -0.50 -6.29 -11.61
N LEU A 68 -0.62 -7.62 -11.73
CA LEU A 68 -0.70 -8.52 -10.58
C LEU A 68 0.57 -8.47 -9.72
N LYS A 69 1.75 -8.42 -10.35
CA LYS A 69 3.03 -8.26 -9.63
C LYS A 69 3.05 -6.96 -8.84
N THR A 70 2.65 -5.85 -9.47
CA THR A 70 2.63 -4.54 -8.83
C THR A 70 1.60 -4.49 -7.71
N TYR A 71 0.39 -4.98 -7.95
CA TYR A 71 -0.70 -5.04 -6.97
C TYR A 71 -0.28 -5.80 -5.70
N ARG A 72 0.29 -7.00 -5.86
CA ARG A 72 0.79 -7.82 -4.74
C ARG A 72 1.86 -7.08 -3.95
N LYS A 73 2.84 -6.46 -4.63
CA LYS A 73 3.88 -5.65 -3.99
C LYS A 73 3.26 -4.50 -3.17
N ARG A 74 2.29 -3.77 -3.73
CA ARG A 74 1.62 -2.65 -3.05
C ARG A 74 0.80 -3.12 -1.84
N LEU A 75 0.11 -4.25 -1.93
CA LEU A 75 -0.58 -4.86 -0.77
C LEU A 75 0.41 -5.21 0.35
N THR A 76 1.58 -5.75 0.04
CA THR A 76 2.60 -6.02 1.05
C THR A 76 3.06 -4.73 1.74
N LEU A 77 3.36 -3.68 0.97
CA LEU A 77 3.78 -2.38 1.52
C LEU A 77 2.70 -1.72 2.38
N LEU A 78 1.42 -1.89 2.03
CA LEU A 78 0.29 -1.36 2.82
C LEU A 78 0.23 -1.95 4.24
N ASN A 79 0.79 -3.15 4.45
CA ASN A 79 0.86 -3.79 5.77
C ASN A 79 2.09 -3.39 6.59
N VAL A 80 3.00 -2.57 6.05
CA VAL A 80 4.14 -2.02 6.80
C VAL A 80 3.67 -0.81 7.59
N LEU A 81 3.44 -1.02 8.89
CA LEU A 81 2.93 0.00 9.83
C LEU A 81 4.03 0.64 10.70
N ASN A 82 5.28 0.20 10.54
CA ASN A 82 6.44 0.79 11.18
C ASN A 82 7.60 0.62 10.21
N GLU A 83 8.09 1.73 9.68
CA GLU A 83 9.31 1.72 8.90
C GLU A 83 10.53 1.78 9.83
N PRO A 84 11.46 0.83 9.75
CA PRO A 84 12.70 0.94 10.49
C PRO A 84 13.53 2.11 9.94
N GLU A 85 14.06 2.94 10.84
CA GLU A 85 15.07 3.95 10.47
C GLU A 85 16.36 3.25 10.03
N LEU A 86 16.97 3.76 8.95
CA LEU A 86 18.26 3.32 8.42
C LEU A 86 19.45 4.01 9.09
#